data_AF-A0AA92P4T0-F1
#
_entry.id   AF-A0AA92P4T0-F1
#
_cell.length_a   1.000
_cell.length_b   1.000
_cell.length_c   1.000
_cell.angle_alpha   90.00
_cell.angle_beta   90.00
_cell.angle_gamma   90.00
#
_symmetry.space_group_name_H-M   'P 1'
#
loop_
_entity.id
_entity.type
_entity.pdbx_description
1 polymer ?
#
loop_
_entity_poly.entity_id
_entity_poly.type
_entity_poly.pdbx_seq_one_letter_code
_entity_poly.pdbx_strand_id
1 'polypeptide(L)'
;MCKAVGKRNKVGVFYVQILRESSGAETQEIVVGTDRGKAFTGIAFQSKLATIVLFHACLPGFYKSKKTMKDRQSVTGKMSKRTELRRTRRGQRINHKVAFKLRNHREKRFSNRRQNKLPPSIKANREMELRILSEMSKIIPISEVRDESCGGDSKRNGFGISPVTVGQEWFRTEASKLAPIKEIDSLDTGKYRTQLGLVKDKKDKSKQTPETHANDAITLASTAFI
;
A
#
# COMPACT_ATOMS: atom_id res chain seq x y z
N MET A 1 -5.36 -24.35 -33.93
CA MET A 1 -5.91 -22.98 -34.01
C MET A 1 -6.87 -22.76 -32.85
N CYS A 2 -6.57 -21.83 -31.94
CA CYS A 2 -7.47 -21.45 -30.85
C CYS A 2 -8.74 -20.80 -31.43
N LYS A 3 -9.91 -21.39 -31.16
CA LYS A 3 -11.21 -20.79 -31.50
C LYS A 3 -11.59 -19.80 -30.41
N ALA A 4 -11.87 -18.56 -30.78
CA ALA A 4 -12.26 -17.51 -29.85
C ALA A 4 -13.46 -16.72 -30.41
N VAL A 5 -14.31 -16.19 -29.52
CA VAL A 5 -15.50 -15.40 -29.89
C VAL A 5 -15.47 -14.07 -29.15
N GLY A 6 -15.74 -12.99 -29.88
CA GLY A 6 -15.91 -11.66 -29.30
C GLY A 6 -17.23 -11.57 -28.53
N LYS A 7 -17.18 -11.09 -27.28
CA LYS A 7 -18.34 -10.79 -26.45
C LYS A 7 -18.22 -9.41 -25.82
N ARG A 8 -19.35 -8.88 -25.35
CA ARG A 8 -19.39 -7.69 -24.49
C ARG A 8 -20.00 -8.07 -23.16
N ASN A 9 -19.44 -7.55 -22.07
CA ASN A 9 -20.01 -7.75 -20.75
C ASN A 9 -21.19 -6.77 -20.53
N LYS A 10 -21.90 -6.92 -19.40
CA LYS A 10 -23.02 -6.03 -19.04
C LYS A 10 -22.63 -4.56 -18.87
N VAL A 11 -21.34 -4.27 -18.73
CA VAL A 11 -20.75 -2.93 -18.59
C VAL A 11 -20.29 -2.37 -19.96
N GLY A 12 -20.53 -3.10 -21.05
CA GLY A 12 -20.16 -2.68 -22.40
C GLY A 12 -18.71 -2.91 -22.80
N VAL A 13 -17.89 -3.51 -21.92
CA VAL A 13 -16.48 -3.81 -22.21
C VAL A 13 -16.38 -5.00 -23.16
N PHE A 14 -15.65 -4.83 -24.26
CA PHE A 14 -15.37 -5.90 -25.21
C PHE A 14 -14.30 -6.84 -24.66
N TYR A 15 -14.53 -8.14 -24.77
CA TYR A 15 -13.57 -9.17 -24.40
C TYR A 15 -13.66 -10.35 -25.36
N VAL A 16 -12.56 -11.09 -25.49
CA VAL A 16 -12.51 -12.30 -26.31
C VAL A 16 -12.64 -13.50 -25.38
N GLN A 17 -13.66 -14.33 -25.60
CA GLN A 17 -13.82 -15.59 -24.88
C GLN A 17 -13.17 -16.72 -25.68
N ILE A 18 -12.22 -17.41 -25.05
CA ILE A 18 -11.58 -18.60 -25.62
C ILE A 18 -12.56 -19.78 -25.46
N LEU A 19 -12.85 -20.51 -26.53
CA LEU A 19 -13.86 -21.60 -26.56
C LEU A 19 -13.27 -23.00 -26.32
N ARG A 20 -11.95 -23.13 -26.33
CA ARG A 20 -11.23 -24.38 -26.07
C ARG A 20 -10.12 -24.11 -25.09
N GLU A 21 -9.76 -25.13 -24.32
CA GLU A 21 -8.56 -25.05 -23.49
C GLU A 21 -7.32 -24.80 -24.36
N SER A 22 -6.41 -24.00 -23.82
CA SER A 22 -5.13 -23.71 -24.42
C SER A 22 -4.36 -25.01 -24.68
N SER A 23 -3.62 -25.10 -25.79
CA SER A 23 -2.76 -26.25 -26.07
C SER A 23 -1.55 -26.36 -25.13
N GLY A 24 -1.29 -25.34 -24.30
CA GLY A 24 -0.23 -25.33 -23.30
C GLY A 24 -0.63 -24.60 -22.02
N ALA A 25 -0.10 -25.06 -20.88
CA ALA A 25 -0.27 -24.43 -19.57
C ALA A 25 0.96 -23.61 -19.15
N GLU A 26 1.89 -23.37 -20.07
CA GLU A 26 3.08 -22.59 -19.78
C GLU A 26 2.68 -21.14 -19.46
N THR A 27 3.04 -20.73 -18.25
CA THR A 27 2.82 -19.37 -17.77
C THR A 27 4.11 -18.59 -17.86
N GLN A 28 3.99 -17.35 -18.32
CA GLN A 28 5.10 -16.41 -18.22
C GLN A 28 5.32 -16.04 -16.76
N GLU A 29 6.58 -16.00 -16.34
CA GLU A 29 6.93 -15.52 -15.01
C GLU A 29 6.64 -14.01 -14.90
N ILE A 30 5.81 -13.64 -13.92
CA ILE A 30 5.43 -12.25 -13.66
C ILE A 30 5.77 -11.92 -12.21
N VAL A 31 6.72 -10.99 -12.06
CA VAL A 31 7.18 -10.49 -10.78
C VAL A 31 6.55 -9.13 -10.52
N VAL A 32 6.12 -8.91 -9.28
CA VAL A 32 5.50 -7.65 -8.87
C VAL A 32 6.47 -6.83 -8.05
N GLY A 33 6.73 -5.60 -8.44
CA GLY A 33 7.47 -4.63 -7.64
C GLY A 33 6.51 -3.72 -6.90
N THR A 34 6.74 -3.53 -5.60
CA THR A 34 5.95 -2.63 -4.76
C THR A 34 6.84 -1.55 -4.16
N ASP A 35 6.64 -0.30 -4.59
CA ASP A 35 7.30 0.88 -4.03
C ASP A 35 6.30 1.71 -3.22
N ARG A 36 6.54 1.82 -1.92
CA ARG A 36 5.57 2.35 -0.96
C ARG A 36 5.98 3.73 -0.50
N GLY A 37 5.30 4.74 -1.03
CA GLY A 37 5.40 6.11 -0.56
C GLY A 37 4.44 6.45 0.59
N LYS A 38 4.52 7.70 1.04
CA LYS A 38 3.63 8.24 2.09
C LYS A 38 2.20 8.48 1.58
N ALA A 39 2.08 8.95 0.34
CA ALA A 39 0.84 9.41 -0.28
C ALA A 39 0.43 8.56 -1.49
N PHE A 40 1.40 7.95 -2.14
CA PHE A 40 1.24 7.16 -3.34
C PHE A 40 2.02 5.87 -3.20
N THR A 41 1.55 4.81 -3.84
CA THR A 41 2.26 3.54 -3.96
C THR A 41 2.33 3.18 -5.44
N GLY A 42 3.55 2.89 -5.92
CA GLY A 42 3.76 2.26 -7.21
C GLY A 42 3.65 0.75 -7.08
N ILE A 43 2.86 0.13 -7.96
CA ILE A 43 2.82 -1.33 -8.11
C ILE A 43 3.03 -1.66 -9.58
N ALA A 44 4.08 -2.39 -9.90
CA ALA A 44 4.43 -2.74 -11.28
C ALA A 44 4.43 -4.25 -11.44
N PHE A 45 3.72 -4.75 -12.46
CA PHE A 45 3.72 -6.15 -12.87
C PHE A 45 4.65 -6.30 -14.05
N GLN A 46 5.76 -6.99 -13.84
CA GLN A 46 6.87 -7.06 -14.78
C GLN A 46 7.09 -8.49 -15.24
N SER A 47 7.27 -8.65 -16.54
CA SER A 47 7.87 -9.85 -17.13
C SER A 47 9.29 -9.54 -17.59
N LYS A 48 10.03 -10.59 -17.97
CA LYS A 48 11.37 -10.44 -18.57
C LYS A 48 11.40 -9.50 -19.79
N LEU A 49 10.31 -9.43 -20.56
CA LEU A 49 10.27 -8.67 -21.82
C LEU A 49 9.63 -7.29 -21.68
N ALA A 50 8.63 -7.15 -20.81
CA ALA A 50 7.84 -5.93 -20.74
C ALA A 50 7.15 -5.73 -19.38
N THR A 51 6.84 -4.47 -19.08
CA THR A 51 5.91 -4.08 -18.02
C THR A 51 4.48 -4.32 -18.52
N ILE A 52 3.76 -5.21 -17.83
CA ILE A 52 2.40 -5.62 -18.23
C ILE A 52 1.39 -4.59 -17.72
N VAL A 53 1.48 -4.25 -16.44
CA VAL A 53 0.57 -3.31 -15.78
C VAL A 53 1.34 -2.45 -14.79
N LEU A 54 0.98 -1.18 -14.75
CA LEU A 54 1.51 -0.22 -13.80
C LEU A 54 0.36 0.46 -13.06
N PHE A 55 0.37 0.37 -11.73
CA PHE A 55 -0.56 1.09 -10.87
C PHE A 55 0.18 2.19 -10.13
N HIS A 56 -0.40 3.39 -10.18
CA HIS A 56 -0.05 4.50 -9.32
C HIS A 56 -1.20 4.73 -8.33
N ALA A 57 -1.15 4.03 -7.20
CA ALA A 57 -2.23 4.03 -6.22
C ALA A 57 -2.19 5.29 -5.35
N CYS A 58 -3.27 6.07 -5.34
CA CYS A 58 -3.46 7.19 -4.42
C CYS A 58 -3.95 6.68 -3.05
N LEU A 59 -3.12 6.80 -2.02
CA LEU A 59 -3.37 6.17 -0.73
C LEU A 59 -4.43 6.92 0.11
N PRO A 60 -5.41 6.20 0.72
CA PRO A 60 -6.51 6.81 1.46
C PRO A 60 -6.09 7.38 2.83
N GLY A 61 -5.00 6.87 3.40
CA GLY A 61 -4.48 7.28 4.70
C GLY A 61 -3.89 8.69 4.70
N PHE A 62 -3.42 9.15 3.53
CA PHE A 62 -2.74 10.43 3.37
C PHE A 62 -3.27 11.19 2.15
N TYR A 63 -4.41 11.84 2.33
CA TYR A 63 -4.85 12.91 1.42
C TYR A 63 -4.30 14.23 1.98
N LYS A 64 -3.49 14.96 1.21
CA LYS A 64 -3.11 16.36 1.48
C LYS A 64 -4.09 17.24 0.71
N SER A 65 -5.20 17.66 1.31
CA SER A 65 -5.82 18.91 0.88
C SER A 65 -4.83 20.02 1.20
N LYS A 66 -4.13 20.53 0.18
CA LYS A 66 -3.20 21.68 0.29
C LYS A 66 -3.87 22.94 0.87
N LYS A 67 -5.19 22.95 1.16
CA LYS A 67 -5.96 24.14 1.52
C LYS A 67 -6.47 24.22 2.96
N THR A 68 -6.33 23.21 3.83
CA THR A 68 -6.90 23.36 5.19
C THR A 68 -6.17 22.51 6.23
N MET A 69 -5.79 23.10 7.38
CA MET A 69 -5.09 22.42 8.50
C MET A 69 -5.84 21.22 9.12
N LYS A 70 -7.01 20.84 8.61
CA LYS A 70 -7.79 19.67 9.04
C LYS A 70 -8.33 18.93 7.82
N ASP A 71 -7.55 17.98 7.31
CA ASP A 71 -7.94 17.09 6.21
C ASP A 71 -9.06 16.13 6.63
N ARG A 72 -10.31 16.62 6.69
CA ARG A 72 -11.48 15.86 7.19
C ARG A 72 -11.79 14.60 6.37
N GLN A 73 -11.29 14.50 5.14
CA GLN A 73 -11.56 13.36 4.25
C GLN A 73 -10.56 12.21 4.46
N SER A 74 -9.32 12.51 4.86
CA SER A 74 -8.32 11.49 5.16
C SER A 74 -8.73 10.61 6.34
N VAL A 75 -8.24 9.36 6.37
CA VAL A 75 -8.46 8.46 7.52
C VAL A 75 -7.96 9.13 8.82
N THR A 76 -6.82 9.81 8.76
CA THR A 76 -6.24 10.53 9.90
C THR A 76 -7.16 11.64 10.41
N GLY A 77 -7.73 12.46 9.52
CA GLY A 77 -8.65 13.52 9.91
C GLY A 77 -9.99 13.00 10.44
N LYS A 78 -10.55 11.93 9.83
CA LYS A 78 -11.75 11.25 10.35
C LYS A 78 -11.50 10.70 11.76
N MET A 79 -10.35 10.07 11.99
CA MET A 79 -9.95 9.54 13.30
C MET A 79 -9.73 10.65 14.34
N SER A 80 -9.15 11.79 13.93
CA SER A 80 -8.99 12.97 14.76
C SER A 80 -10.36 13.56 15.16
N LYS A 81 -11.26 13.76 14.19
CA LYS A 81 -12.61 14.30 14.44
C LYS A 81 -13.43 13.39 15.34
N ARG A 82 -13.37 12.08 15.12
CA ARG A 82 -13.99 11.07 16.00
C ARG A 82 -13.47 11.18 17.43
N THR A 83 -12.16 11.40 17.58
CA THR A 83 -11.52 11.55 18.90
C THR A 83 -11.95 12.83 19.59
N GLU A 84 -11.98 13.96 18.87
CA GLU A 84 -12.48 15.25 19.34
C GLU A 84 -13.92 15.13 19.85
N LEU A 85 -14.86 14.66 19.02
CA LEU A 85 -16.27 14.49 19.39
C LEU A 85 -16.46 13.56 20.58
N ARG A 86 -15.64 12.50 20.68
CA ARG A 86 -15.64 11.59 21.84
C ARG A 86 -15.14 12.27 23.11
N ARG A 87 -14.13 13.14 23.03
CA ARG A 87 -13.61 13.90 24.17
C ARG A 87 -14.66 14.92 24.63
N THR A 88 -15.26 15.67 23.72
CA THR A 88 -16.31 16.66 24.02
C THR A 88 -17.50 16.01 24.75
N ARG A 89 -18.05 14.91 24.20
CA ARG A 89 -19.15 14.19 24.86
C ARG A 89 -18.79 13.65 26.24
N ARG A 90 -17.53 13.26 26.46
CA ARG A 90 -17.07 12.81 27.79
C ARG A 90 -16.92 13.98 28.74
N GLY A 91 -16.38 15.10 28.28
CA GLY A 91 -16.30 16.35 29.05
C GLY A 91 -17.68 16.80 29.53
N GLN A 92 -18.66 16.82 28.63
CA GLN A 92 -20.04 17.21 28.94
C GLN A 92 -20.73 16.28 29.97
N ARG A 93 -20.32 15.02 30.07
CA ARG A 93 -20.87 14.07 31.07
C ARG A 93 -20.22 14.20 32.44
N ILE A 94 -19.12 14.93 32.56
CA ILE A 94 -18.43 15.13 33.83
C ILE A 94 -19.12 16.29 34.55
N ASN A 95 -19.75 15.98 35.68
CA ASN A 95 -20.23 17.03 36.58
C ASN A 95 -19.03 17.63 37.33
N HIS A 96 -18.59 18.82 36.89
CA HIS A 96 -17.43 19.48 37.48
C HIS A 96 -17.70 20.08 38.87
N LYS A 97 -18.97 20.14 39.32
CA LYS A 97 -19.37 20.68 40.64
C LYS A 97 -19.12 19.70 41.79
N VAL A 98 -19.06 18.40 41.52
CA VAL A 98 -18.74 17.38 42.54
C VAL A 98 -17.24 17.13 42.64
N ALA A 99 -16.81 16.69 43.84
CA ALA A 99 -15.43 16.33 44.12
C ALA A 99 -14.90 15.30 43.11
N PHE A 100 -13.61 15.39 42.75
CA PHE A 100 -13.00 14.59 41.68
C PHE A 100 -13.24 13.08 41.81
N LYS A 101 -13.21 12.55 43.04
CA LYS A 101 -13.45 11.13 43.36
C LYS A 101 -14.88 10.66 43.03
N LEU A 102 -15.85 11.58 43.01
CA LEU A 102 -17.27 11.31 42.74
C LEU A 102 -17.66 11.63 41.29
N ARG A 103 -16.74 12.17 40.49
CA ARG A 103 -16.99 12.47 39.08
C ARG A 103 -17.07 11.17 38.29
N ASN A 104 -17.92 11.17 37.27
CA ASN A 104 -18.03 10.08 36.30
C ASN A 104 -16.84 10.06 35.33
N HIS A 105 -15.62 9.89 35.87
CA HIS A 105 -14.41 9.66 35.10
C HIS A 105 -14.30 8.19 34.75
N ARG A 106 -13.92 7.90 33.51
CA ARG A 106 -13.59 6.53 33.13
C ARG A 106 -12.19 6.20 33.68
N GLU A 107 -12.09 5.14 34.48
CA GLU A 107 -10.81 4.66 35.00
C GLU A 107 -9.76 4.43 33.91
N LYS A 108 -8.50 4.58 34.32
CA LYS A 108 -7.30 4.53 33.49
C LYS A 108 -7.06 3.09 33.00
N ARG A 109 -7.54 2.76 31.79
CA ARG A 109 -7.37 1.43 31.15
C ARG A 109 -5.98 1.21 30.51
N PHE A 110 -4.90 1.44 31.26
CA PHE A 110 -3.55 1.36 30.67
C PHE A 110 -3.11 -0.08 30.35
N SER A 111 -3.68 -1.11 31.01
CA SER A 111 -3.30 -2.52 30.82
C SER A 111 -4.18 -3.33 29.85
N ASN A 112 -5.29 -2.78 29.34
CA ASN A 112 -6.25 -3.55 28.53
C ASN A 112 -5.98 -3.52 27.02
N ARG A 113 -4.86 -2.93 26.57
CA ARG A 113 -4.41 -3.05 25.18
C ARG A 113 -3.54 -4.30 25.04
N ARG A 114 -4.18 -5.44 24.78
CA ARG A 114 -3.50 -6.71 24.47
C ARG A 114 -3.24 -6.94 22.98
N GLN A 115 -3.69 -6.03 22.11
CA GLN A 115 -3.73 -6.27 20.65
C GLN A 115 -2.72 -5.39 19.91
N ASN A 116 -1.83 -6.04 19.14
CA ASN A 116 -0.85 -5.40 18.26
C ASN A 116 -1.52 -4.97 16.95
N LYS A 117 -2.40 -3.95 17.03
CA LYS A 117 -3.12 -3.45 15.85
C LYS A 117 -2.32 -2.42 15.09
N LEU A 118 -2.36 -2.51 13.77
CA LEU A 118 -1.93 -1.43 12.91
C LEU A 118 -2.76 -0.15 13.14
N PRO A 119 -2.14 1.04 13.05
CA PRO A 119 -2.87 2.29 12.97
C PRO A 119 -3.86 2.28 11.79
N PRO A 120 -5.08 2.82 11.96
CA PRO A 120 -6.12 2.76 10.91
C PRO A 120 -5.69 3.35 9.56
N SER A 121 -4.87 4.40 9.56
CA SER A 121 -4.36 5.03 8.33
C SER A 121 -3.41 4.11 7.57
N ILE A 122 -2.50 3.44 8.30
CA ILE A 122 -1.54 2.50 7.71
C ILE A 122 -2.27 1.25 7.23
N LYS A 123 -3.19 0.72 8.05
CA LYS A 123 -4.02 -0.41 7.68
C LYS A 123 -4.80 -0.16 6.38
N ALA A 124 -5.46 0.99 6.26
CA ALA A 124 -6.22 1.34 5.05
C ALA A 124 -5.34 1.42 3.79
N ASN A 125 -4.09 1.89 3.91
CA ASN A 125 -3.15 1.91 2.79
C ASN A 125 -2.75 0.49 2.38
N ARG A 126 -2.35 -0.34 3.35
CA ARG A 126 -1.90 -1.71 3.10
C ARG A 126 -3.03 -2.60 2.56
N GLU A 127 -4.26 -2.42 3.04
CA GLU A 127 -5.43 -3.11 2.51
C GLU A 127 -5.75 -2.73 1.05
N MET A 128 -5.54 -1.47 0.66
CA MET A 128 -5.72 -1.05 -0.74
C MET A 128 -4.70 -1.74 -1.66
N GLU A 129 -3.44 -1.79 -1.23
CA GLU A 129 -2.36 -2.46 -1.97
C GLU A 129 -2.63 -3.97 -2.10
N LEU A 130 -2.98 -4.62 -0.99
CA LEU A 130 -3.35 -6.05 -0.99
C LEU A 130 -4.55 -6.33 -1.87
N ARG A 131 -5.53 -5.41 -1.93
CA ARG A 131 -6.67 -5.56 -2.83
C ARG A 131 -6.25 -5.50 -4.29
N ILE A 132 -5.35 -4.58 -4.65
CA ILE A 132 -4.82 -4.53 -6.02
C ILE A 132 -4.12 -5.86 -6.35
N LEU A 133 -3.24 -6.34 -5.47
CA LEU A 133 -2.54 -7.61 -5.67
C LEU A 133 -3.50 -8.80 -5.78
N SER A 134 -4.50 -8.89 -4.90
CA SER A 134 -5.47 -9.98 -4.86
C SER A 134 -6.43 -10.00 -6.04
N GLU A 135 -6.81 -8.84 -6.57
CA GLU A 135 -7.62 -8.79 -7.79
C GLU A 135 -6.78 -9.11 -9.02
N MET A 136 -5.53 -8.63 -9.08
CA MET A 136 -4.64 -8.92 -10.19
C MET A 136 -4.20 -10.39 -10.22
N SER A 137 -4.02 -11.03 -9.06
CA SER A 137 -3.65 -12.46 -8.98
C SER A 137 -4.71 -13.40 -9.57
N LYS A 138 -5.96 -12.92 -9.75
CA LYS A 138 -7.03 -13.67 -10.43
C LYS A 138 -6.91 -13.60 -11.97
N ILE A 139 -6.19 -12.60 -12.48
CA ILE A 139 -6.09 -12.29 -13.91
C ILE A 139 -4.73 -12.73 -14.45
N ILE A 140 -3.66 -12.48 -13.71
CA ILE A 140 -2.28 -12.78 -14.10
C ILE A 140 -1.59 -13.65 -13.03
N PRO A 141 -0.83 -14.68 -13.44
CA PRO A 141 -0.11 -15.54 -12.50
C PRO A 141 1.08 -14.77 -11.91
N ILE A 142 1.02 -14.48 -10.61
CA ILE A 142 2.11 -13.81 -9.89
C ILE A 142 3.08 -14.86 -9.37
N SER A 143 4.36 -14.78 -9.76
CA SER A 143 5.39 -15.71 -9.29
C SER A 143 6.08 -15.23 -8.00
N GLU A 144 6.34 -13.93 -7.90
CA GLU A 144 7.11 -13.34 -6.79
C GLU A 144 6.66 -11.88 -6.57
N VAL A 145 6.64 -11.43 -5.31
CA VAL A 145 6.45 -10.02 -4.94
C VAL A 145 7.74 -9.48 -4.35
N ARG A 146 8.30 -8.44 -4.97
CA ARG A 146 9.47 -7.72 -4.49
C ARG A 146 9.06 -6.43 -3.80
N ASP A 147 9.51 -6.30 -2.58
CA ASP A 147 9.12 -5.22 -1.69
C ASP A 147 10.37 -4.56 -1.11
N GLU A 148 10.46 -3.24 -1.25
CA GLU A 148 11.58 -2.50 -0.70
C GLU A 148 11.50 -2.46 0.83
N SER A 149 12.63 -2.75 1.47
CA SER A 149 12.80 -2.56 2.90
C SER A 149 13.05 -1.09 3.21
N CYS A 150 12.10 -0.45 3.91
CA CYS A 150 12.39 0.87 4.46
C CYS A 150 13.17 0.69 5.77
N GLY A 151 14.49 0.83 5.67
CA GLY A 151 15.40 0.73 6.80
C GLY A 151 14.94 1.59 7.99
N GLY A 152 14.67 0.93 9.12
CA GLY A 152 14.47 1.57 10.41
C GLY A 152 15.79 2.05 11.05
N ASP A 153 16.93 1.56 10.55
CA ASP A 153 18.26 1.85 11.09
C ASP A 153 18.81 3.15 10.53
N SER A 154 18.33 4.27 11.08
CA SER A 154 19.07 5.51 11.00
C SER A 154 19.46 5.95 12.41
N LYS A 155 20.76 6.17 12.64
CA LYS A 155 21.34 6.66 13.92
C LYS A 155 20.60 7.88 14.51
N ARG A 156 19.82 8.62 13.70
CA ARG A 156 19.04 9.81 14.09
C ARG A 156 17.62 9.54 14.59
N ASN A 157 16.99 8.40 14.24
CA ASN A 157 15.57 8.15 14.56
C ASN A 157 15.36 7.25 15.79
N GLY A 158 16.44 6.88 16.48
CA GLY A 158 16.39 5.93 17.59
C GLY A 158 16.13 4.50 17.10
N PHE A 159 16.57 3.51 17.87
CA PHE A 159 16.29 2.08 17.65
C PHE A 159 14.81 1.76 17.92
N GLY A 160 13.89 2.44 17.23
CA GLY A 160 12.45 2.34 17.41
C GLY A 160 11.79 1.71 16.20
N ILE A 161 10.99 0.66 16.42
CA ILE A 161 10.14 0.07 15.38
C ILE A 161 9.14 1.14 14.93
N SER A 162 9.36 1.68 13.73
CA SER A 162 8.48 2.73 13.21
C SER A 162 7.10 2.14 12.88
N PRO A 163 6.00 2.90 13.00
CA PRO A 163 4.69 2.43 12.55
C PRO A 163 4.67 2.02 11.07
N VAL A 164 5.56 2.59 10.26
CA VAL A 164 5.74 2.22 8.86
C VAL A 164 6.28 0.80 8.78
N THR A 165 7.36 0.48 9.50
CA THR A 165 7.99 -0.85 9.55
C THR A 165 6.99 -1.93 9.97
N VAL A 166 6.22 -1.70 11.05
CA VAL A 166 5.14 -2.63 11.47
C VAL A 166 4.11 -2.84 10.35
N GLY A 167 3.77 -1.76 9.63
CA GLY A 167 2.86 -1.82 8.48
C GLY A 167 3.44 -2.60 7.30
N GLN A 168 4.75 -2.54 7.09
CA GLN A 168 5.43 -3.28 6.04
C GLN A 168 5.47 -4.76 6.35
N GLU A 169 5.88 -5.14 7.56
CA GLU A 169 5.90 -6.54 8.03
C GLU A 169 4.51 -7.19 7.96
N TRP A 170 3.48 -6.46 8.41
CA TRP A 170 2.10 -6.94 8.31
C TRP A 170 1.67 -7.16 6.86
N PHE A 171 1.99 -6.21 5.96
CA PHE A 171 1.70 -6.37 4.55
C PHE A 171 2.44 -7.55 3.94
N ARG A 172 3.72 -7.75 4.29
CA ARG A 172 4.50 -8.90 3.81
C ARG A 172 3.86 -10.21 4.28
N THR A 173 3.41 -10.27 5.53
CA THR A 173 2.73 -11.46 6.06
C THR A 173 1.41 -11.78 5.34
N GLU A 174 0.69 -10.75 4.89
CA GLU A 174 -0.56 -10.94 4.14
C GLU A 174 -0.31 -11.22 2.65
N ALA A 175 0.63 -10.52 2.02
CA ALA A 175 0.98 -10.69 0.62
C ALA A 175 1.71 -12.02 0.37
N SER A 176 2.42 -12.58 1.36
CA SER A 176 3.09 -13.88 1.24
C SER A 176 2.11 -15.05 1.04
N LYS A 177 0.85 -14.86 1.40
CA LYS A 177 -0.24 -15.80 1.13
C LYS A 177 -0.62 -15.84 -0.35
N LEU A 178 -0.29 -14.79 -1.12
CA LEU A 178 -0.54 -14.71 -2.56
C LEU A 178 0.65 -15.22 -3.36
N ALA A 179 1.86 -14.78 -3.01
CA ALA A 179 3.10 -15.20 -3.67
C ALA A 179 4.31 -15.01 -2.74
N PRO A 180 5.42 -15.75 -2.94
CA PRO A 180 6.67 -15.54 -2.22
C PRO A 180 7.13 -14.08 -2.26
N ILE A 181 7.63 -13.59 -1.12
CA ILE A 181 8.11 -12.22 -0.99
C ILE A 181 9.62 -12.21 -0.93
N LYS A 182 10.23 -11.31 -1.71
CA LYS A 182 11.66 -11.00 -1.61
C LYS A 182 11.84 -9.55 -1.21
N GLU A 183 12.60 -9.38 -0.14
CA GLU A 183 12.98 -8.06 0.33
C GLU A 183 14.16 -7.55 -0.49
N ILE A 184 14.03 -6.33 -1.01
CA ILE A 184 15.13 -5.63 -1.67
C ILE A 184 15.59 -4.50 -0.77
N ASP A 185 16.91 -4.37 -0.62
CA ASP A 185 17.49 -3.23 0.09
C ASP A 185 17.40 -1.95 -0.76
N SER A 186 17.00 -0.88 -0.10
CA SER A 186 16.81 0.45 -0.69
C SER A 186 18.06 1.05 -1.33
N LEU A 187 19.25 0.63 -0.89
CA LEU A 187 20.54 1.14 -1.39
C LEU A 187 20.82 0.75 -2.84
N ASP A 188 20.36 -0.41 -3.29
CA ASP A 188 20.68 -0.91 -4.62
C ASP A 188 19.69 -0.44 -5.71
N THR A 189 18.49 -0.03 -5.32
CA THR A 189 17.44 0.44 -6.25
C THR A 189 17.90 1.59 -7.14
N GLY A 190 18.78 2.47 -6.65
CA GLY A 190 19.32 3.58 -7.42
C GLY A 190 20.18 3.14 -8.62
N LYS A 191 20.98 2.08 -8.45
CA LYS A 191 21.87 1.55 -9.50
C LYS A 191 21.05 0.90 -10.61
N TYR A 192 20.11 0.03 -10.24
CA TYR A 192 19.21 -0.64 -11.18
C TYR A 192 18.37 0.35 -11.98
N ARG A 193 17.90 1.44 -11.36
CA ARG A 193 17.16 2.49 -12.08
C ARG A 193 17.99 3.13 -13.18
N THR A 194 19.27 3.36 -12.90
CA THR A 194 20.22 3.96 -13.86
C THR A 194 20.52 3.00 -15.00
N GLN A 195 20.72 1.72 -14.69
CA GLN A 195 20.92 0.65 -15.67
C GLN A 195 19.70 0.51 -16.62
N LEU A 196 18.49 0.66 -16.08
CA LEU A 196 17.24 0.60 -16.85
C LEU A 196 16.91 1.91 -17.60
N GLY A 197 17.70 2.97 -17.43
CA GLY A 197 17.45 4.27 -18.08
C GLY A 197 16.18 4.98 -17.59
N LEU A 198 15.66 4.62 -16.41
CA LEU A 198 14.39 5.16 -15.91
C LEU A 198 14.59 6.54 -15.24
N VAL A 199 13.86 7.53 -15.75
CA VAL A 199 13.89 8.90 -15.20
C VAL A 199 13.14 8.95 -13.86
N LYS A 200 13.69 9.69 -12.90
CA LYS A 200 13.06 9.93 -11.59
C LYS A 200 12.90 11.42 -11.33
N ASP A 201 11.67 11.87 -11.08
CA ASP A 201 11.42 13.23 -10.61
C ASP A 201 11.75 13.31 -9.11
N LYS A 202 12.91 13.89 -8.80
CA LYS A 202 13.36 14.12 -7.42
C LYS A 202 12.77 15.40 -6.81
N LYS A 203 12.26 16.33 -7.63
CA LYS A 203 11.87 17.68 -7.20
C LYS A 203 10.44 17.73 -6.67
N ASP A 204 9.49 17.09 -7.35
CA ASP A 204 8.09 17.12 -6.94
C ASP A 204 7.46 15.72 -6.85
N LYS A 205 7.61 15.10 -5.68
CA LYS A 205 7.02 13.79 -5.35
C LYS A 205 5.50 13.80 -5.22
N SER A 206 4.85 14.96 -5.40
CA SER A 206 3.40 15.11 -5.31
C SER A 206 2.68 15.04 -6.65
N LYS A 207 3.43 15.06 -7.76
CA LYS A 207 2.87 14.87 -9.09
C LYS A 207 2.40 13.42 -9.25
N GLN A 208 1.23 13.25 -9.87
CA GLN A 208 0.68 11.93 -10.22
C GLN A 208 1.24 11.47 -11.56
N THR A 209 2.57 11.40 -11.67
CA THR A 209 3.23 10.92 -12.88
C THR A 209 4.06 9.67 -12.57
N PRO A 210 4.22 8.72 -13.52
CA PRO A 210 4.92 7.47 -13.28
C PRO A 210 6.34 7.64 -12.70
N GLU A 211 7.02 8.72 -13.07
CA GLU A 211 8.40 9.05 -12.71
C GLU A 211 8.62 9.35 -11.22
N THR A 212 7.53 9.47 -10.44
CA THR A 212 7.60 9.80 -9.01
C THR A 212 7.68 8.58 -8.09
N HIS A 213 6.92 7.52 -8.39
CA HIS A 213 6.81 6.30 -7.55
C HIS A 213 6.66 5.01 -8.39
N ALA A 214 6.15 5.11 -9.62
CA ALA A 214 5.85 3.92 -10.43
C ALA A 214 7.12 3.36 -11.10
N ASN A 215 8.04 4.23 -11.51
CA ASN A 215 9.35 3.82 -12.06
C ASN A 215 10.22 3.09 -11.03
N ASP A 216 10.12 3.44 -9.75
CA ASP A 216 10.81 2.72 -8.69
C ASP A 216 10.22 1.31 -8.51
N ALA A 217 8.88 1.16 -8.60
CA ALA A 217 8.24 -0.16 -8.61
C ALA A 217 8.67 -1.03 -9.81
N ILE A 218 8.78 -0.45 -11.02
CA ILE A 218 9.30 -1.15 -12.21
C ILE A 218 10.74 -1.61 -11.95
N THR A 219 11.57 -0.73 -11.40
CA THR A 219 12.96 -1.04 -11.07
C THR A 219 13.04 -2.22 -10.11
N LEU A 220 12.26 -2.20 -9.02
CA LEU A 220 12.21 -3.29 -8.02
C LEU A 220 11.82 -4.62 -8.66
N ALA A 221 10.76 -4.63 -9.48
CA ALA A 221 10.31 -5.84 -10.17
C ALA A 221 11.38 -6.38 -11.13
N SER A 222 12.03 -5.48 -11.88
CA SER A 222 13.00 -5.81 -12.91
C SER A 222 14.27 -6.44 -12.36
N THR A 223 14.61 -6.22 -11.09
CA THR A 223 15.74 -6.91 -10.43
C THR A 223 15.63 -8.44 -10.44
N ALA A 224 14.46 -9.00 -10.79
CA ALA A 224 14.29 -10.46 -10.94
C ALA A 224 14.88 -11.01 -12.22
N PHE A 225 15.04 -10.15 -13.23
CA PHE A 225 15.39 -10.56 -14.58
C PHE A 225 16.76 -10.04 -15.03
N ILE A 226 17.45 -9.28 -14.17
CA ILE A 226 18.76 -8.65 -14.38
C ILE A 226 19.83 -9.38 -13.57
#